data_AF-A0A0D3JXD0-F1
#
_entry.id   AF-A0A0D3JXD0-F1
#
_cell.length_a   1.000
_cell.length_b   1.000
_cell.length_c   1.000
_cell.angle_alpha   90.00
_cell.angle_beta   90.00
_cell.angle_gamma   90.00
#
_symmetry.space_group_name_H-M   'P 1'
#
loop_
_entity.id
_entity.type
_entity.pdbx_description
1 polymer ?
#
loop_
_entity_poly.entity_id
_entity_poly.type
_entity_poly.pdbx_seq_one_letter_code
_entity_poly.pdbx_strand_id
1 'polypeptide(L)'
;MFHGVSGVSIAALCPSTGNGDATVATQTAGLADSAGTPLFDSTLLQIASLSKPIAATFAVEYFAEAGISLEASVNDALAAAGSPLRLRAAAGMPAEWAETVTLRQTMDHTGLGMHYVNGVPRDEPFPPVLELLSGTDEAPAPYDYASLAVMKQPGSRFGYSGGGFLILQHLLECREAQPAISTHTGQCRLAGRVVNDILACGEQKRKHARELAGYHWPWARAP
;
A
#
# COMPACT_ATOMS: atom_id res chain seq x y z
N MET A 1 14.95 -27.22 -13.14
CA MET A 1 14.29 -25.91 -12.95
C MET A 1 15.19 -24.85 -13.56
N PHE A 2 14.77 -24.25 -14.67
CA PHE A 2 15.46 -23.08 -15.20
C PHE A 2 15.08 -21.89 -14.29
N HIS A 3 16.09 -21.23 -13.68
CA HIS A 3 15.98 -19.97 -12.90
C HIS A 3 15.52 -19.99 -11.43
N GLY A 4 15.28 -21.15 -10.79
CA GLY A 4 15.05 -21.20 -9.33
C GLY A 4 13.73 -20.56 -8.83
N VAL A 5 12.76 -20.35 -9.71
CA VAL A 5 11.42 -19.88 -9.36
C VAL A 5 10.55 -21.07 -8.95
N SER A 6 9.99 -21.04 -7.73
CA SER A 6 9.17 -22.14 -7.19
C SER A 6 7.84 -22.33 -7.93
N GLY A 7 7.20 -21.23 -8.33
CA GLY A 7 5.94 -21.24 -9.06
C GLY A 7 5.60 -19.87 -9.65
N VAL A 8 4.71 -19.87 -10.64
CA VAL A 8 4.26 -18.68 -11.38
C VAL A 8 2.78 -18.79 -11.72
N SER A 9 2.06 -17.68 -11.57
CA SER A 9 0.69 -17.48 -12.09
C SER A 9 0.71 -16.30 -13.05
N ILE A 10 0.16 -16.49 -14.25
CA ILE A 10 0.05 -15.46 -15.28
C ILE A 10 -1.42 -15.34 -15.66
N ALA A 11 -1.91 -14.10 -15.71
CA ALA A 11 -3.21 -13.76 -16.27
C ALA A 11 -3.01 -12.80 -17.45
N ALA A 12 -3.61 -13.10 -18.59
CA ALA A 12 -3.59 -12.25 -19.77
C ALA A 12 -5.01 -11.78 -20.09
N LEU A 13 -5.18 -10.46 -20.25
CA LEU A 13 -6.39 -9.90 -20.80
C LEU A 13 -6.38 -10.13 -22.31
N CYS A 14 -7.36 -10.89 -22.80
CA CYS A 14 -7.53 -11.24 -24.20
C CYS A 14 -8.75 -10.45 -24.73
N PRO A 15 -8.54 -9.33 -25.45
CA PRO A 15 -9.63 -8.57 -26.03
C PRO A 15 -10.39 -9.40 -27.05
N SER A 16 -11.72 -9.29 -27.06
CA SER A 16 -12.50 -9.74 -28.21
C SER A 16 -12.42 -8.71 -29.33
N THR A 17 -12.52 -9.18 -30.56
CA THR A 17 -12.49 -8.29 -31.72
C THR A 17 -13.76 -7.44 -31.79
N GLY A 18 -13.64 -6.13 -31.60
CA GLY A 18 -14.58 -5.14 -32.14
C GLY A 18 -15.67 -4.59 -31.21
N ASN A 19 -15.75 -5.01 -29.95
CA ASN A 19 -16.82 -4.58 -29.03
C ASN A 19 -16.32 -4.08 -27.65
N GLY A 20 -15.01 -4.06 -27.41
CA GLY A 20 -14.45 -3.63 -26.13
C GLY A 20 -14.57 -4.66 -25.00
N ASP A 21 -15.15 -5.83 -25.28
CA ASP A 21 -15.14 -6.94 -24.33
C ASP A 21 -13.74 -7.58 -24.26
N ALA A 22 -13.47 -8.24 -23.16
CA ALA A 22 -12.24 -9.00 -22.98
C ALA A 22 -12.50 -10.20 -22.07
N THR A 23 -11.77 -11.28 -22.32
CA THR A 23 -11.71 -12.46 -21.43
C THR A 23 -10.36 -12.50 -20.73
N VAL A 24 -10.28 -13.12 -19.57
CA VAL A 24 -8.99 -13.38 -18.91
C VAL A 24 -8.60 -14.83 -19.15
N ALA A 25 -7.42 -15.06 -19.73
CA ALA A 25 -6.80 -16.37 -19.81
C ALA A 25 -5.73 -16.51 -18.72
N THR A 26 -5.74 -17.63 -17.99
CA THR A 26 -4.78 -17.91 -16.91
C THR A 26 -3.87 -19.08 -17.29
N GLN A 27 -2.62 -19.01 -16.85
CA GLN A 27 -1.67 -20.12 -16.88
C GLN A 27 -0.89 -20.16 -15.56
N THR A 28 -0.79 -21.34 -14.97
CA THR A 28 -0.01 -21.56 -13.75
C THR A 28 0.99 -22.70 -13.91
N ALA A 29 2.11 -22.60 -13.20
CA ALA A 29 3.09 -23.67 -13.12
C ALA A 29 3.81 -23.63 -11.78
N GLY A 30 4.23 -24.80 -11.29
CA GLY A 30 5.04 -24.94 -10.08
C GLY A 30 4.23 -25.01 -8.79
N LEU A 31 4.89 -24.61 -7.70
CA LEU A 31 4.47 -24.80 -6.32
C LEU A 31 4.21 -23.46 -5.64
N ALA A 32 3.21 -23.40 -4.79
CA ALA A 32 2.83 -22.22 -4.01
C ALA A 32 3.71 -22.03 -2.76
N ASP A 33 4.29 -23.12 -2.24
CA ASP A 33 5.07 -23.14 -1.01
C ASP A 33 6.18 -24.22 -1.03
N SER A 34 6.96 -24.26 0.05
CA SER A 34 8.03 -25.26 0.26
C SER A 34 7.50 -26.64 0.69
N ALA A 35 6.24 -26.76 1.08
CA ALA A 35 5.60 -28.03 1.42
C ALA A 35 5.19 -28.84 0.17
N GLY A 36 5.26 -28.21 -1.00
CA GLY A 36 4.93 -28.85 -2.27
C GLY A 36 3.48 -28.66 -2.70
N THR A 37 2.78 -27.66 -2.15
CA THR A 37 1.41 -27.33 -2.57
C THR A 37 1.42 -26.87 -4.04
N PRO A 38 0.62 -27.48 -4.94
CA PRO A 38 0.52 -27.00 -6.32
C PRO A 38 -0.03 -25.57 -6.41
N LEU A 39 0.50 -24.78 -7.33
CA LEU A 39 0.05 -23.41 -7.55
C LEU A 39 -1.11 -23.35 -8.55
N PHE A 40 -2.21 -22.71 -8.13
CA PHE A 40 -3.43 -22.53 -8.92
C PHE A 40 -3.67 -21.04 -9.19
N ASP A 41 -4.53 -20.72 -10.16
CA ASP A 41 -4.92 -19.33 -10.46
C ASP A 41 -5.76 -18.71 -9.33
N SER A 42 -6.36 -19.53 -8.48
CA SER A 42 -7.00 -19.13 -7.23
C SER A 42 -6.03 -18.95 -6.05
N THR A 43 -4.73 -19.25 -6.21
CA THR A 43 -3.73 -19.05 -5.15
C THR A 43 -3.50 -17.56 -4.93
N LEU A 44 -3.69 -17.09 -3.70
CA LEU A 44 -3.40 -15.69 -3.34
C LEU A 44 -1.89 -15.49 -3.29
N LEU A 45 -1.40 -14.40 -3.88
CA LEU A 45 0.01 -14.01 -3.86
C LEU A 45 0.14 -12.59 -3.34
N GLN A 46 1.24 -12.29 -2.65
CA GLN A 46 1.53 -10.93 -2.26
C GLN A 46 1.92 -10.12 -3.49
N ILE A 47 1.09 -9.15 -3.86
CA ILE A 47 1.33 -8.28 -5.02
C ILE A 47 2.37 -7.18 -4.74
N ALA A 48 2.80 -7.05 -3.47
CA ALA A 48 3.79 -6.09 -3.00
C ALA A 48 3.54 -4.68 -3.55
N SER A 49 4.54 -4.09 -4.21
CA SER A 49 4.48 -2.73 -4.74
C SER A 49 3.46 -2.51 -5.87
N LEU A 50 2.86 -3.56 -6.44
CA LEU A 50 1.76 -3.42 -7.40
C LEU A 50 0.47 -2.88 -6.76
N SER A 51 0.39 -2.80 -5.42
CA SER A 51 -0.72 -2.13 -4.73
C SER A 51 -0.70 -0.61 -4.87
N LYS A 52 0.47 0.01 -5.16
CA LYS A 52 0.63 1.47 -5.18
C LYS A 52 -0.25 2.17 -6.25
N PRO A 53 -0.32 1.70 -7.51
CA PRO A 53 -1.23 2.30 -8.50
C PRO A 53 -2.71 2.23 -8.08
N ILE A 54 -3.13 1.14 -7.42
CA ILE A 54 -4.49 1.00 -6.89
C ILE A 54 -4.72 2.04 -5.79
N ALA A 55 -3.81 2.12 -4.81
CA ALA A 55 -3.88 3.08 -3.71
C ALA A 55 -3.84 4.54 -4.21
N ALA A 56 -3.03 4.85 -5.23
CA ALA A 56 -2.95 6.18 -5.81
C ALA A 56 -4.26 6.57 -6.52
N THR A 57 -4.81 5.67 -7.34
CA THR A 57 -6.09 5.89 -8.02
C THR A 57 -7.20 6.15 -7.00
N PHE A 58 -7.25 5.30 -5.97
CA PHE A 58 -8.20 5.45 -4.87
C PHE A 58 -8.04 6.79 -4.13
N ALA A 59 -6.82 7.15 -3.74
CA ALA A 59 -6.55 8.40 -3.02
C ALA A 59 -6.93 9.63 -3.85
N VAL A 60 -6.65 9.62 -5.16
CA VAL A 60 -7.03 10.71 -6.08
C VAL A 60 -8.55 10.86 -6.15
N GLU A 61 -9.30 9.76 -6.33
CA GLU A 61 -10.77 9.79 -6.35
C GLU A 61 -11.32 10.27 -4.99
N TYR A 62 -10.84 9.71 -3.88
CA TYR A 62 -11.26 10.07 -2.52
C TYR A 62 -11.02 11.55 -2.20
N PHE A 63 -9.83 12.09 -2.49
CA PHE A 63 -9.53 13.50 -2.20
C PHE A 63 -10.34 14.44 -3.09
N ALA A 64 -10.58 14.08 -4.35
CA ALA A 64 -11.44 14.86 -5.23
C ALA A 64 -12.86 14.94 -4.68
N GLU A 65 -13.45 13.82 -4.24
CA GLU A 65 -14.78 13.78 -3.61
C GLU A 65 -14.84 14.58 -2.29
N ALA A 66 -13.76 14.54 -1.51
CA ALA A 66 -13.64 15.29 -0.26
C ALA A 66 -13.31 16.78 -0.45
N GLY A 67 -13.10 17.25 -1.68
CA GLY A 67 -12.70 18.64 -1.98
C GLY A 67 -11.28 18.99 -1.51
N ILE A 68 -10.41 18.00 -1.36
CA ILE A 68 -9.02 18.16 -0.92
C ILE A 68 -8.11 18.22 -2.15
N SER A 69 -7.37 19.32 -2.29
CA SER A 69 -6.40 19.48 -3.38
C SER A 69 -5.23 18.49 -3.21
N LEU A 70 -4.78 17.88 -4.31
CA LEU A 70 -3.54 17.10 -4.31
C LEU A 70 -2.29 17.96 -4.09
N GLU A 71 -2.40 19.29 -4.22
CA GLU A 71 -1.34 20.24 -3.87
C GLU A 71 -1.40 20.66 -2.39
N ALA A 72 -2.37 20.16 -1.60
CA ALA A 72 -2.41 20.42 -0.17
C ALA A 72 -1.17 19.85 0.52
N SER A 73 -0.66 20.58 1.52
CA SER A 73 0.42 20.09 2.38
C SER A 73 -0.03 18.83 3.12
N VAL A 74 0.85 17.84 3.17
CA VAL A 74 0.65 16.62 3.95
C VAL A 74 0.45 16.95 5.43
N ASN A 75 1.23 17.89 5.98
CA ASN A 75 1.12 18.27 7.38
C ASN A 75 -0.23 18.94 7.70
N ASP A 76 -0.72 19.81 6.81
CA ASP A 76 -2.04 20.42 6.95
C ASP A 76 -3.15 19.38 6.86
N ALA A 77 -3.05 18.45 5.92
CA ALA A 77 -4.03 17.36 5.77
C ALA A 77 -4.07 16.46 7.00
N LEU A 78 -2.90 16.08 7.54
CA LEU A 78 -2.77 15.31 8.79
C LEU A 78 -3.33 16.09 9.98
N ALA A 79 -3.08 17.40 10.05
CA ALA A 79 -3.61 18.25 11.11
C ALA A 79 -5.13 18.34 11.08
N ALA A 80 -5.70 18.58 9.90
CA ALA A 80 -7.15 18.63 9.70
C ALA A 80 -7.83 17.28 10.02
N ALA A 81 -7.13 16.17 9.83
CA ALA A 81 -7.58 14.83 10.20
C ALA A 81 -7.36 14.48 11.69
N GLY A 82 -6.83 15.39 12.51
CA GLY A 82 -6.56 15.14 13.93
C GLY A 82 -5.40 14.18 14.21
N SER A 83 -4.55 13.90 13.21
CA SER A 83 -3.39 13.03 13.37
C SER A 83 -2.33 13.69 14.28
N PRO A 84 -1.66 12.94 15.17
CA PRO A 84 -0.51 13.44 15.92
C PRO A 84 0.78 13.49 15.08
N LEU A 85 0.81 12.82 13.93
CA LEU A 85 1.99 12.74 13.06
C LEU A 85 2.22 14.04 12.29
N ARG A 86 3.46 14.53 12.27
CA ARG A 86 3.92 15.57 11.34
C ARG A 86 5.22 15.15 10.70
N LEU A 87 5.34 15.37 9.41
CA LEU A 87 6.60 15.27 8.70
C LEU A 87 7.61 16.24 9.31
N ARG A 88 8.87 15.85 9.29
CA ARG A 88 10.00 16.65 9.79
C ARG A 88 11.10 16.64 8.74
N ALA A 89 11.88 17.71 8.65
CA ALA A 89 13.07 17.72 7.83
C ALA A 89 14.15 16.86 8.49
N ALA A 90 14.97 16.19 7.68
CA ALA A 90 16.13 15.48 8.21
C ALA A 90 17.16 16.45 8.80
N ALA A 91 18.03 15.96 9.68
CA ALA A 91 19.08 16.78 10.28
C ALA A 91 19.93 17.47 9.20
N GLY A 92 20.10 18.78 9.32
CA GLY A 92 20.85 19.60 8.36
C GLY A 92 20.07 20.01 7.10
N MET A 93 18.82 19.59 6.94
CA MET A 93 17.94 20.03 5.84
C MET A 93 17.05 21.22 6.27
N PRO A 94 16.59 22.08 5.34
CA PRO A 94 15.69 23.18 5.65
C PRO A 94 14.36 22.69 6.23
N ALA A 95 13.93 23.26 7.37
CA ALA A 95 12.74 22.82 8.10
C ALA A 95 11.45 22.98 7.28
N GLU A 96 11.37 24.02 6.45
CA GLU A 96 10.25 24.32 5.56
C GLU A 96 9.99 23.23 4.50
N TRP A 97 10.97 22.38 4.21
CA TRP A 97 10.77 21.26 3.29
C TRP A 97 9.72 20.27 3.80
N ALA A 98 9.62 20.09 5.11
CA ALA A 98 8.59 19.22 5.70
C ALA A 98 7.17 19.76 5.49
N GLU A 99 7.00 21.08 5.52
CA GLU A 99 5.70 21.75 5.38
C GLU A 99 5.23 21.86 3.93
N THR A 100 6.13 21.65 2.97
CA THR A 100 5.87 21.83 1.54
C THR A 100 5.70 20.52 0.76
N VAL A 101 5.77 19.36 1.43
CA VAL A 101 5.43 18.08 0.82
C VAL A 101 3.93 18.05 0.54
N THR A 102 3.54 17.83 -0.71
CA THR A 102 2.13 17.74 -1.12
C THR A 102 1.62 16.31 -1.18
N LEU A 103 0.29 16.11 -1.13
CA LEU A 103 -0.33 14.79 -1.31
C LEU A 103 0.06 14.15 -2.65
N ARG A 104 0.13 14.92 -3.74
CA ARG A 104 0.62 14.44 -5.05
C ARG A 104 2.03 13.87 -4.95
N GLN A 105 2.92 14.56 -4.22
CA GLN A 105 4.32 14.19 -4.11
C GLN A 105 4.55 12.90 -3.30
N THR A 106 3.57 12.49 -2.48
CA THR A 106 3.59 11.17 -1.83
C THR A 106 3.38 10.02 -2.82
N MET A 107 2.58 10.27 -3.88
CA MET A 107 2.23 9.27 -4.90
C MET A 107 3.22 9.23 -6.06
N ASP A 108 3.76 10.39 -6.48
CA ASP A 108 4.71 10.48 -7.60
C ASP A 108 6.18 10.23 -7.19
N HIS A 109 6.40 9.90 -5.91
CA HIS A 109 7.71 9.62 -5.32
C HIS A 109 8.69 10.80 -5.33
N THR A 110 8.22 12.03 -5.43
CA THR A 110 9.08 13.24 -5.36
C THR A 110 9.09 13.93 -4.00
N GLY A 111 8.29 13.47 -3.05
CA GLY A 111 8.23 13.99 -1.68
C GLY A 111 9.17 13.26 -0.71
N LEU A 112 8.72 12.10 -0.22
CA LEU A 112 9.32 11.40 0.94
C LEU A 112 10.39 10.36 0.57
N GLY A 113 11.08 9.86 1.60
CA GLY A 113 11.96 8.68 1.58
C GLY A 113 11.23 7.39 1.98
N MET A 114 11.93 6.46 2.65
CA MET A 114 11.48 5.10 3.00
C MET A 114 11.16 4.24 1.76
N HIS A 115 12.23 3.69 1.17
CA HIS A 115 12.14 2.88 -0.05
C HIS A 115 11.44 1.54 0.16
N TYR A 116 11.78 0.85 1.26
CA TYR A 116 11.24 -0.45 1.63
C TYR A 116 10.21 -0.31 2.74
N VAL A 117 9.13 -1.09 2.60
CA VAL A 117 8.07 -1.28 3.59
C VAL A 117 8.16 -2.76 3.92
N ASN A 118 8.73 -3.09 5.07
CA ASN A 118 9.02 -4.48 5.39
C ASN A 118 7.73 -5.23 5.75
N GLY A 119 7.67 -6.51 5.39
CA GLY A 119 6.60 -7.39 5.83
C GLY A 119 6.68 -7.60 7.35
N VAL A 120 5.52 -7.81 7.97
CA VAL A 120 5.37 -8.14 9.39
C VAL A 120 5.10 -9.63 9.53
N PRO A 121 5.77 -10.39 10.41
CA PRO A 121 5.56 -11.82 10.52
C PRO A 121 4.08 -12.20 10.69
N ARG A 122 3.65 -13.32 10.08
CA ARG A 122 2.24 -13.74 10.06
C ARG A 122 1.70 -14.15 11.44
N ASP A 123 2.59 -14.63 12.29
CA ASP A 123 2.33 -14.98 13.68
C ASP A 123 2.31 -13.76 14.61
N GLU A 124 2.60 -12.57 14.09
CA GLU A 124 2.53 -11.30 14.82
C GLU A 124 1.31 -10.46 14.39
N PRO A 125 0.69 -9.71 15.31
CA PRO A 125 -0.33 -8.75 14.94
C PRO A 125 0.29 -7.63 14.09
N PHE A 126 -0.41 -7.24 13.02
CA PHE A 126 0.05 -6.12 12.20
C PHE A 126 -0.03 -4.79 13.01
N PRO A 127 1.06 -4.03 13.17
CA PRO A 127 1.09 -2.81 13.97
C PRO A 127 0.20 -1.71 13.37
N PRO A 128 -0.33 -0.77 14.18
CA PRO A 128 -0.94 0.44 13.65
C PRO A 128 0.01 1.17 12.70
N VAL A 129 -0.51 1.70 11.58
CA VAL A 129 0.32 2.39 10.58
C VAL A 129 1.10 3.54 11.19
N LEU A 130 0.50 4.27 12.13
CA LEU A 130 1.18 5.34 12.87
C LEU A 130 2.49 4.87 13.51
N GLU A 131 2.55 3.65 14.05
CA GLU A 131 3.75 3.10 14.68
C GLU A 131 4.88 2.90 13.65
N LEU A 132 4.54 2.42 12.46
CA LEU A 132 5.47 2.28 11.34
C LEU A 132 5.98 3.64 10.81
N LEU A 133 5.18 4.69 10.95
CA LEU A 133 5.49 6.05 10.49
C LEU A 133 6.25 6.88 11.53
N SER A 134 6.26 6.47 12.80
CA SER A 134 6.74 7.30 13.92
C SER A 134 8.23 7.13 14.25
N GLY A 135 8.95 6.29 13.51
CA GLY A 135 10.38 6.08 13.70
C GLY A 135 11.24 7.30 13.33
N THR A 136 12.40 7.42 13.97
CA THR A 136 13.45 8.40 13.65
C THR A 136 14.74 7.69 13.23
N ASP A 137 15.77 8.46 12.85
CA ASP A 137 17.07 7.86 12.50
C ASP A 137 17.77 7.26 13.74
N GLU A 138 17.54 7.82 14.94
CA GLU A 138 18.08 7.34 16.21
C GLU A 138 17.28 6.18 16.81
N ALA A 139 15.97 6.15 16.54
CA ALA A 139 15.05 5.14 17.00
C ALA A 139 14.13 4.71 15.84
N PRO A 140 14.60 3.79 14.98
CA PRO A 140 13.81 3.28 13.87
C PRO A 140 12.47 2.70 14.33
N ALA A 141 11.48 2.76 13.45
CA ALA A 141 10.21 2.09 13.70
C ALA A 141 10.38 0.56 13.67
N PRO A 142 9.45 -0.22 14.25
CA PRO A 142 9.50 -1.68 14.22
C PRO A 142 9.71 -2.23 12.80
N TYR A 143 10.26 -3.44 12.71
CA TYR A 143 10.55 -4.11 11.44
C TYR A 143 11.53 -3.34 10.53
N ASP A 144 12.47 -2.59 11.12
CA ASP A 144 13.51 -1.82 10.43
C ASP A 144 12.94 -0.77 9.44
N TYR A 145 11.82 -0.16 9.79
CA TYR A 145 11.25 0.93 9.00
C TYR A 145 12.08 2.19 9.18
N ALA A 146 12.61 2.69 8.06
CA ALA A 146 13.43 3.90 8.04
C ALA A 146 12.61 5.15 8.41
N SER A 147 13.30 6.17 8.92
CA SER A 147 12.72 7.49 9.16
C SER A 147 12.03 8.07 7.92
N LEU A 148 10.92 8.78 8.14
CA LEU A 148 10.22 9.56 7.12
C LEU A 148 10.73 10.99 6.97
N ALA A 149 11.85 11.31 7.61
CA ALA A 149 12.41 12.64 7.54
C ALA A 149 12.66 13.08 6.09
N VAL A 150 12.29 14.32 5.79
CA VAL A 150 12.42 14.90 4.45
C VAL A 150 13.89 15.23 4.19
N MET A 151 14.53 14.41 3.35
CA MET A 151 15.95 14.51 2.99
C MET A 151 16.21 15.24 1.66
N LYS A 152 15.16 15.74 1.00
CA LYS A 152 15.25 16.41 -0.30
C LYS A 152 14.21 17.50 -0.42
N GLN A 153 14.52 18.54 -1.21
CA GLN A 153 13.53 19.52 -1.60
C GLN A 153 12.35 18.80 -2.28
N PRO A 154 11.11 18.95 -1.77
CA PRO A 154 9.95 18.27 -2.34
C PRO A 154 9.78 18.62 -3.82
N GLY A 155 9.47 17.63 -4.67
CA GLY A 155 9.33 17.84 -6.12
C GLY A 155 10.64 17.93 -6.90
N SER A 156 11.80 18.04 -6.25
CA SER A 156 13.08 18.27 -6.95
C SER A 156 13.60 17.05 -7.72
N ARG A 157 13.36 15.83 -7.21
CA ARG A 157 13.82 14.58 -7.84
C ARG A 157 12.98 13.39 -7.41
N PHE A 158 12.91 12.38 -8.26
CA PHE A 158 12.34 11.08 -7.93
C PHE A 158 13.14 10.38 -6.82
N GLY A 159 12.44 9.68 -5.93
CA GLY A 159 13.01 8.78 -4.94
C GLY A 159 11.89 7.85 -4.47
N TYR A 160 11.95 6.59 -4.93
CA TYR A 160 10.91 5.62 -4.66
C TYR A 160 10.63 5.51 -3.16
N SER A 161 9.36 5.59 -2.81
CA SER A 161 8.88 5.77 -1.43
C SER A 161 7.65 4.92 -1.19
N GLY A 162 7.79 3.90 -0.34
CA GLY A 162 6.64 3.25 0.28
C GLY A 162 6.06 4.07 1.42
N GLY A 163 6.87 4.89 2.09
CA GLY A 163 6.44 5.80 3.15
C GLY A 163 5.34 6.78 2.73
N GLY A 164 5.39 7.29 1.50
CA GLY A 164 4.32 8.12 0.94
C GLY A 164 2.95 7.41 0.95
N PHE A 165 2.93 6.12 0.62
CA PHE A 165 1.69 5.33 0.61
C PHE A 165 1.19 4.99 2.01
N LEU A 166 2.09 4.82 2.99
CA LEU A 166 1.72 4.65 4.39
C LEU A 166 1.14 5.95 4.98
N ILE A 167 1.66 7.11 4.58
CA ILE A 167 1.08 8.41 4.95
C ILE A 167 -0.35 8.52 4.42
N LEU A 168 -0.58 8.14 3.15
CA LEU A 168 -1.93 8.13 2.57
C LEU A 168 -2.87 7.20 3.34
N GLN A 169 -2.41 5.99 3.66
CA GLN A 169 -3.18 5.04 4.46
C GLN A 169 -3.56 5.64 5.82
N HIS A 170 -2.57 6.14 6.56
CA HIS A 170 -2.79 6.73 7.88
C HIS A 170 -3.72 7.94 7.84
N LEU A 171 -3.57 8.81 6.83
CA LEU A 171 -4.45 9.95 6.63
C LEU A 171 -5.91 9.52 6.40
N LEU A 172 -6.14 8.52 5.56
CA LEU A 172 -7.47 7.94 5.33
C LEU A 172 -8.04 7.35 6.62
N GLU A 173 -7.24 6.58 7.36
CA GLU A 173 -7.66 5.96 8.63
C GLU A 173 -8.02 7.00 9.70
N CYS A 174 -7.25 8.09 9.81
CA CYS A 174 -7.56 9.20 10.71
C CYS A 174 -8.87 9.91 10.34
N ARG A 175 -9.09 10.17 9.05
CA ARG A 175 -10.30 10.89 8.59
C ARG A 175 -11.56 10.09 8.76
N GLU A 176 -11.49 8.79 8.53
CA GLU A 176 -12.65 7.90 8.47
C GLU A 176 -12.87 7.12 9.77
N ALA A 177 -11.93 7.19 10.72
CA ALA A 177 -11.94 6.44 11.97
C ALA A 177 -12.14 4.92 11.77
N GLN A 178 -11.67 4.39 10.64
CA GLN A 178 -11.79 2.98 10.25
C GLN A 178 -10.57 2.57 9.41
N PRO A 179 -10.28 1.26 9.26
CA PRO A 179 -9.21 0.79 8.38
C PRO A 179 -9.39 1.30 6.95
N ALA A 180 -8.30 1.68 6.27
CA ALA A 180 -8.37 2.24 4.91
C ALA A 180 -9.07 1.29 3.91
N ILE A 181 -8.95 -0.02 4.12
CA ILE A 181 -9.64 -1.03 3.29
C ILE A 181 -11.17 -0.96 3.41
N SER A 182 -11.70 -0.60 4.58
CA SER A 182 -13.14 -0.42 4.78
C SER A 182 -13.65 0.74 3.95
N THR A 183 -12.93 1.86 3.93
CA THR A 183 -13.22 3.01 3.08
C THR A 183 -13.17 2.65 1.60
N HIS A 184 -12.11 1.94 1.17
CA HIS A 184 -11.94 1.49 -0.21
C HIS A 184 -13.08 0.59 -0.69
N THR A 185 -13.39 -0.46 0.07
CA THR A 185 -14.46 -1.38 -0.27
C THR A 185 -15.83 -0.71 -0.25
N GLY A 186 -16.05 0.26 0.64
CA GLY A 186 -17.26 1.10 0.65
C GLY A 186 -17.43 1.91 -0.64
N GLN A 187 -16.41 2.67 -1.05
CA GLN A 187 -16.46 3.48 -2.28
C GLN A 187 -16.60 2.63 -3.54
N CYS A 188 -15.88 1.49 -3.63
CA CYS A 188 -16.03 0.61 -4.79
C CYS A 188 -17.44 0.03 -4.90
N ARG A 189 -18.07 -0.36 -3.77
CA ARG A 189 -19.46 -0.83 -3.76
C ARG A 189 -20.43 0.26 -4.21
N LEU A 190 -20.26 1.50 -3.73
CA LEU A 190 -21.09 2.65 -4.14
C LEU A 190 -20.93 2.96 -5.63
N ALA A 191 -19.73 2.78 -6.18
CA ALA A 191 -19.44 2.96 -7.60
C ALA A 191 -19.86 1.77 -8.49
N GLY A 192 -20.49 0.72 -7.93
CA GLY A 192 -20.87 -0.48 -8.68
C GLY A 192 -19.68 -1.32 -9.18
N ARG A 193 -18.48 -1.11 -8.62
CA ARG A 193 -17.25 -1.82 -8.99
C ARG A 193 -17.09 -3.08 -8.13
N VAL A 194 -16.87 -4.22 -8.77
CA VAL A 194 -16.53 -5.46 -8.07
C VAL A 194 -15.04 -5.44 -7.76
N VAL A 195 -14.70 -5.34 -6.49
CA VAL A 195 -13.34 -5.57 -6.01
C VAL A 195 -13.26 -7.01 -5.55
N ASN A 196 -12.55 -7.84 -6.31
CA ASN A 196 -12.18 -9.19 -5.89
C ASN A 196 -10.78 -9.20 -5.27
N ASP A 197 -10.40 -8.07 -4.66
CA ASP A 197 -9.15 -7.93 -3.93
C ASP A 197 -9.38 -8.31 -2.48
N ILE A 198 -8.82 -9.45 -2.09
CA ILE A 198 -8.56 -9.75 -0.68
C ILE A 198 -7.29 -8.97 -0.33
N LEU A 199 -7.43 -7.68 -0.06
CA LEU A 199 -6.32 -6.83 0.42
C LEU A 199 -5.91 -7.17 1.87
N ALA A 200 -6.61 -8.10 2.52
CA ALA A 200 -6.27 -8.63 3.83
C ALA A 200 -6.58 -10.12 3.92
N CYS A 201 -5.60 -10.91 4.36
CA CYS A 201 -5.78 -12.30 4.79
C CYS A 201 -6.73 -12.33 6.01
N GLY A 202 -8.02 -12.18 5.74
CA GLY A 202 -9.11 -12.36 6.68
C GLY A 202 -9.77 -13.72 6.44
N GLU A 203 -10.03 -14.40 7.54
CA GLU A 203 -10.65 -15.72 7.71
C GLU A 203 -11.94 -15.92 6.87
N GLN A 204 -11.83 -16.15 5.56
CA GLN A 204 -12.87 -16.90 4.86
C GLN A 204 -12.59 -18.38 5.08
N LYS A 205 -13.44 -19.02 5.90
CA LYS A 205 -13.60 -20.48 5.97
C LYS A 205 -13.73 -21.07 4.55
N ARG A 206 -12.62 -21.38 3.91
CA ARG A 206 -12.54 -22.28 2.75
C ARG A 206 -11.40 -23.26 3.03
N LYS A 207 -11.76 -24.54 3.02
CA LYS A 207 -10.96 -25.70 3.44
C LYS A 207 -9.61 -25.91 2.73
N HIS A 208 -9.09 -24.95 1.97
CA HIS A 208 -7.88 -25.10 1.14
C HIS A 208 -6.88 -23.93 1.21
N ALA A 209 -7.06 -22.94 2.08
CA ALA A 209 -6.02 -21.91 2.29
C ALA A 209 -4.95 -22.44 3.26
N ARG A 210 -4.07 -23.33 2.79
CA ARG A 210 -2.84 -23.72 3.51
C ARG A 210 -1.65 -22.92 3.00
N GLU A 211 -0.87 -22.45 3.97
CA GLU A 211 0.52 -21.97 3.90
C GLU A 211 0.91 -21.08 2.71
N LEU A 212 0.80 -19.78 2.93
CA LEU A 212 1.54 -18.77 2.17
C LEU A 212 2.42 -17.98 3.15
N ALA A 213 3.64 -17.74 2.69
CA ALA A 213 4.84 -17.46 3.47
C ALA A 213 4.75 -16.31 4.49
N GLY A 214 5.24 -16.61 5.70
CA GLY A 214 6.04 -15.79 6.62
C GLY A 214 5.55 -14.43 7.11
N TYR A 215 5.01 -13.59 6.23
CA TYR A 215 4.79 -12.17 6.48
C TYR A 215 3.43 -11.66 5.96
N HIS A 216 2.96 -10.53 6.49
CA HIS A 216 1.76 -9.77 6.18
C HIS A 216 2.11 -8.28 6.02
N TRP A 217 1.26 -7.50 5.35
CA TRP A 217 1.54 -6.12 4.94
C TRP A 217 0.49 -5.12 5.48
N PRO A 218 0.79 -3.81 5.54
CA PRO A 218 -0.05 -2.79 6.22
C PRO A 218 -1.50 -2.69 5.81
N TRP A 219 -1.82 -3.19 4.63
CA TRP A 219 -3.17 -3.20 4.07
C TRP A 219 -4.04 -4.34 4.63
N ALA A 220 -3.47 -5.22 5.47
CA ALA A 220 -4.08 -6.45 5.96
C ALA A 220 -5.06 -6.30 7.15
N ARG A 221 -5.61 -5.11 7.41
CA ARG A 221 -6.56 -4.93 8.53
C ARG A 221 -7.96 -5.48 8.21
N ALA A 222 -8.43 -6.37 9.05
CA ALA A 222 -9.84 -6.56 9.43
C ALA A 222 -9.88 -6.64 10.97
N PRO A 223 -11.01 -6.31 11.64
CA PRO A 223 -11.10 -6.22 13.11
C PRO A 223 -10.71 -7.50 13.86
#